data_AF-A0A183SCX5-F1
#
_entry.id   AF-A0A183SCX5-F1
#
_cell.length_a   1.000
_cell.length_b   1.000
_cell.length_c   1.000
_cell.angle_alpha   90.00
_cell.angle_beta   90.00
_cell.angle_gamma   90.00
#
_symmetry.space_group_name_H-M   'P 1'
#
loop_
_entity.id
_entity.type
_entity.pdbx_description
1 polymer ?
#
loop_
_entity_poly.entity_id
_entity_poly.type
_entity_poly.pdbx_seq_one_letter_code
_entity_poly.pdbx_strand_id
1 'polypeptide(L)'
;MTALLTGSVRRQSLFLQFSKICKARLLSSDKKSRPPRSKPQSFEERRKLQKAASKPAGSIPTSLPQPEQLNIFDELPFPGNEPPPEESGEFVYNNTVFDEVEALEASTYRSKNIANKFEELMQWTLDGKLWRYPIDNEQDWDTEHETGFEDHVFLNRFLDRTSKKPAPLAAFMELVCTGLAQNPYLDSNEKRKHLEWFEGYFKNKAGQIEAAVLEEKRLAELEAKAKATTQ
;
A
#
# COMPACT_ATOMS: atom_id res chain seq x y z
N MET A 1 9.97 22.38 27.11
CA MET A 1 9.80 22.52 25.66
C MET A 1 11.15 22.67 24.96
N THR A 2 11.95 21.62 24.86
CA THR A 2 13.19 21.63 24.05
C THR A 2 13.78 20.21 23.94
N ALA A 3 13.34 19.40 22.96
CA ALA A 3 14.09 18.23 22.47
C ALA A 3 13.41 17.60 21.23
N LEU A 4 13.35 18.29 20.09
CA LEU A 4 12.82 17.70 18.84
C LEU A 4 13.58 18.11 17.55
N LEU A 5 14.89 18.40 17.61
CA LEU A 5 15.63 18.87 16.42
C LEU A 5 17.02 18.26 16.19
N THR A 6 17.30 17.01 16.63
CA THR A 6 18.61 16.37 16.37
C THR A 6 18.57 15.12 15.47
N GLY A 7 17.40 14.70 14.98
CA GLY A 7 17.26 13.48 14.18
C GLY A 7 17.44 13.62 12.66
N SER A 8 17.35 14.83 12.11
CA SER A 8 17.20 15.02 10.65
C SER A 8 18.54 14.99 9.87
N VAL A 9 19.64 15.41 10.48
CA VAL A 9 20.91 15.63 9.74
C VAL A 9 21.68 14.32 9.46
N ARG A 10 21.44 13.25 10.25
CA ARG A 10 22.23 12.01 10.14
C ARG A 10 21.78 11.09 8.99
N ARG A 11 20.53 11.20 8.53
CA ARG A 11 19.99 10.38 7.43
C ARG A 11 20.46 10.84 6.04
N GLN A 12 20.66 12.14 5.83
CA GLN A 12 21.16 12.65 4.56
C GLN A 12 22.64 12.27 4.31
N SER A 13 23.44 12.16 5.36
CA SER A 13 24.85 11.79 5.27
C SER A 13 25.07 10.35 4.76
N LEU A 14 24.25 9.40 5.22
CA LEU A 14 24.35 7.99 4.81
C LEU A 14 23.87 7.75 3.37
N PHE A 15 22.85 8.50 2.92
CA PHE A 15 22.34 8.40 1.55
C PHE A 15 23.37 8.91 0.52
N LEU A 16 24.11 9.98 0.86
CA LEU A 16 25.23 10.45 0.03
C LEU A 16 26.41 9.47 0.01
N GLN A 17 26.71 8.80 1.13
CA GLN A 17 27.77 7.79 1.20
C GLN A 17 27.46 6.56 0.34
N PHE A 18 26.20 6.10 0.33
CA PHE A 18 25.77 4.98 -0.53
C PHE A 18 25.83 5.32 -2.02
N SER A 19 25.44 6.54 -2.42
CA SER A 19 25.52 6.95 -3.85
C SER A 19 26.96 6.99 -4.38
N LYS A 20 27.93 7.40 -3.55
CA LYS A 20 29.35 7.46 -3.91
C LYS A 20 29.96 6.07 -4.08
N ILE A 21 29.55 5.09 -3.27
CA ILE A 21 29.99 3.70 -3.35
C ILE A 21 29.45 3.03 -4.63
N CYS A 22 28.20 3.29 -5.01
CA CYS A 22 27.62 2.74 -6.23
C CYS A 22 28.25 3.33 -7.51
N LYS A 23 28.60 4.62 -7.52
CA LYS A 23 29.20 5.29 -8.69
C LYS A 23 30.67 4.89 -8.91
N ALA A 24 31.41 4.59 -7.83
CA ALA A 24 32.80 4.11 -7.93
C ALA A 24 32.91 2.70 -8.54
N ARG A 25 31.91 1.84 -8.32
CA ARG A 25 31.89 0.46 -8.86
C ARG A 25 31.42 0.38 -10.32
N LEU A 26 30.70 1.39 -10.81
CA LEU A 26 30.23 1.45 -12.21
C LEU A 26 31.30 1.96 -13.20
N LEU A 27 32.37 2.60 -12.74
CA LEU A 27 33.40 3.20 -13.61
C LEU A 27 34.75 2.44 -13.62
N SER A 28 34.98 1.45 -12.76
CA SER A 28 36.18 0.61 -12.84
C SER A 28 35.98 -0.55 -13.83
N SER A 29 35.94 -0.23 -15.12
CA SER A 29 36.06 -1.22 -16.19
C SER A 29 37.54 -1.53 -16.44
N ASP A 30 38.19 -2.11 -15.43
CA ASP A 30 39.56 -2.56 -15.56
C ASP A 30 39.58 -3.88 -16.34
N LYS A 31 40.03 -3.82 -17.60
CA LYS A 31 40.13 -4.95 -18.52
C LYS A 31 41.26 -5.88 -18.09
N LYS A 32 41.09 -6.62 -16.99
CA LYS A 32 41.91 -7.79 -16.69
C LYS A 32 41.13 -9.03 -17.12
N SER A 33 41.68 -9.74 -18.11
CA SER A 33 41.12 -10.95 -18.68
C SER A 33 40.72 -11.94 -17.59
N ARG A 34 39.42 -12.24 -17.52
CA ARG A 34 38.89 -13.32 -16.68
C ARG A 34 39.55 -14.64 -17.13
N PRO A 35 40.15 -15.44 -16.25
CA PRO A 35 40.66 -16.74 -16.65
C PRO A 35 39.52 -17.60 -17.23
N PRO A 36 39.80 -18.47 -18.20
CA PRO A 36 38.77 -19.28 -18.83
C PRO A 36 38.04 -20.11 -17.78
N ARG A 37 36.71 -20.02 -17.78
CA ARG A 37 35.84 -20.80 -16.89
C ARG A 37 36.10 -22.28 -17.16
N SER A 38 36.51 -23.03 -16.13
CA SER A 38 36.66 -24.47 -16.24
C SER A 38 35.32 -25.08 -16.68
N LYS A 39 35.39 -26.06 -17.61
CA LYS A 39 34.20 -26.72 -18.14
C LYS A 39 33.38 -27.28 -16.97
N PRO A 40 32.04 -27.19 -17.02
CA PRO A 40 31.21 -27.80 -15.98
C PRO A 40 31.47 -29.30 -15.99
N GLN A 41 31.91 -29.83 -14.84
CA GLN A 41 32.07 -31.27 -14.65
C GLN A 41 30.75 -31.97 -15.01
N SER A 42 30.86 -33.00 -15.85
CA SER A 42 29.73 -33.82 -16.29
C SER A 42 28.99 -34.39 -15.08
N PHE A 43 27.68 -34.62 -15.21
CA PHE A 43 26.88 -35.29 -14.19
C PHE A 43 27.49 -36.64 -13.77
N GLU A 44 28.06 -37.38 -14.72
CA GLU A 44 28.80 -38.63 -14.48
C GLU A 44 30.02 -38.44 -13.57
N GLU A 45 30.70 -37.31 -13.72
CA GLU A 45 31.95 -36.98 -13.03
C GLU A 45 31.66 -36.54 -11.59
N ARG A 46 30.58 -35.77 -11.37
CA ARG A 46 30.06 -35.48 -10.02
C ARG A 46 29.60 -36.75 -9.31
N ARG A 47 28.94 -37.66 -10.03
CA ARG A 47 28.46 -38.93 -9.46
C ARG A 47 29.62 -39.87 -9.09
N LYS A 48 30.70 -39.88 -9.87
CA LYS A 48 31.95 -40.59 -9.53
C LYS A 48 32.66 -39.98 -8.33
N LEU A 49 32.72 -38.64 -8.23
CA LEU A 49 33.30 -37.96 -7.06
C LEU A 49 32.48 -38.17 -5.78
N GLN A 50 31.14 -38.17 -5.87
CA GLN A 50 30.26 -38.51 -4.74
C GLN A 50 30.40 -39.98 -4.30
N LYS A 51 30.51 -40.92 -5.25
CA LYS A 51 30.81 -42.34 -4.94
C LYS A 51 32.22 -42.56 -4.39
N ALA A 52 33.20 -41.73 -4.77
CA ALA A 52 34.55 -41.80 -4.23
C ALA A 52 34.67 -41.20 -2.82
N ALA A 53 33.85 -40.18 -2.51
CA ALA A 53 33.72 -39.61 -1.18
C ALA A 53 32.95 -40.51 -0.20
N SER A 54 32.17 -41.48 -0.69
CA SER A 54 31.42 -42.44 0.12
C SER A 54 32.19 -43.72 0.47
N LYS A 55 33.53 -43.72 0.43
CA LYS A 55 34.32 -44.84 0.97
C LYS A 55 34.11 -44.88 2.49
N PRO A 56 33.70 -46.01 3.10
CA PRO A 56 33.53 -46.09 4.53
C PRO A 56 34.92 -46.11 5.16
N ALA A 57 35.46 -44.94 5.48
CA ALA A 57 36.45 -44.84 6.53
C ALA A 57 35.82 -45.42 7.80
N GLY A 58 36.51 -46.36 8.44
CA GLY A 58 35.98 -47.18 9.54
C GLY A 58 35.14 -46.37 10.52
N SER A 59 33.97 -46.93 10.84
CA SER A 59 33.07 -46.38 11.85
C SER A 59 33.84 -46.20 13.15
N ILE A 60 34.18 -44.96 13.49
CA ILE A 60 34.39 -44.60 14.88
C ILE A 60 32.97 -44.51 15.44
N PRO A 61 32.52 -45.41 16.34
CA PRO A 61 31.27 -45.24 17.02
C PRO A 61 31.47 -44.17 18.08
N THR A 62 31.52 -42.90 17.68
CA THR A 62 31.36 -41.81 18.65
C THR A 62 29.87 -41.53 18.79
N SER A 63 29.10 -42.54 19.19
CA SER A 63 27.82 -42.25 19.83
C SER A 63 28.17 -41.49 21.10
N LEU A 64 27.62 -40.29 21.25
CA LEU A 64 27.69 -39.57 22.52
C LEU A 64 27.26 -40.54 23.63
N PRO A 65 27.96 -40.57 24.78
CA PRO A 65 27.55 -41.42 25.89
C PRO A 65 26.08 -41.13 26.22
N GLN A 66 25.29 -42.18 26.40
CA GLN A 66 23.88 -42.01 26.75
C GLN A 66 23.82 -41.29 28.09
N PRO A 67 23.25 -40.08 28.16
CA PRO A 67 23.09 -39.40 29.43
C PRO A 67 22.14 -40.21 30.30
N GLU A 68 22.41 -40.24 31.60
CA GLU A 68 21.52 -40.83 32.59
C GLU A 68 20.18 -40.10 32.53
N GLN A 69 19.08 -40.82 32.28
CA GLN A 69 17.76 -40.22 32.15
C GLN A 69 17.30 -39.69 33.51
N LEU A 70 17.37 -38.37 33.67
CA LEU A 70 16.84 -37.69 34.83
C LEU A 70 15.31 -37.58 34.66
N ASN A 71 14.58 -38.48 35.33
CA ASN A 71 13.11 -38.49 35.39
C ASN A 71 12.58 -37.35 36.28
N ILE A 72 12.96 -36.11 35.97
CA ILE A 72 12.54 -34.90 36.70
C ILE A 72 11.19 -34.40 36.18
N PHE A 73 10.86 -34.72 34.93
CA PHE A 73 9.64 -34.29 34.26
C PHE A 73 8.83 -35.52 33.84
N ASP A 74 7.54 -35.51 34.15
CA ASP A 74 6.59 -36.49 33.64
C ASP A 74 6.34 -36.23 32.15
N GLU A 75 6.22 -37.30 31.36
CA GLU A 75 5.87 -37.20 29.94
C GLU A 75 4.41 -36.76 29.79
N LEU A 76 4.20 -35.44 29.77
CA LEU A 76 2.89 -34.88 29.48
C LEU A 76 2.51 -35.19 28.02
N PRO A 77 1.29 -35.69 27.77
CA PRO A 77 0.80 -35.90 26.41
C PRO A 77 0.77 -34.58 25.64
N PHE A 78 0.99 -34.65 24.32
CA PHE A 78 0.99 -33.46 23.46
C PHE A 78 -0.26 -32.61 23.69
N PRO A 79 -0.13 -31.31 24.01
CA PRO A 79 -1.24 -30.42 24.41
C PRO A 79 -2.12 -29.97 23.23
N GLY A 80 -2.38 -30.86 22.27
CA GLY A 80 -3.17 -30.59 21.06
C GLY A 80 -4.49 -31.33 20.97
N ASN A 81 -4.75 -32.33 21.83
CA ASN A 81 -5.91 -33.21 21.69
C ASN A 81 -6.89 -33.21 22.89
N GLU A 82 -6.62 -32.47 23.96
CA GLU A 82 -7.58 -32.32 25.07
C GLU A 82 -7.70 -30.84 25.46
N PRO A 83 -8.93 -30.33 25.74
CA PRO A 83 -9.08 -29.00 26.31
C PRO A 83 -8.36 -28.96 27.66
N PRO A 84 -7.61 -27.88 27.95
CA PRO A 84 -6.83 -27.78 29.19
C PRO A 84 -7.76 -27.92 30.42
N PRO A 85 -7.32 -28.60 31.50
CA PRO A 85 -8.12 -28.79 32.70
C PRO A 85 -8.57 -27.43 33.27
N GLU A 86 -9.87 -27.26 33.47
CA GLU A 86 -10.50 -26.02 33.98
C GLU A 86 -10.17 -25.68 35.45
N GLU A 87 -9.12 -26.28 36.03
CA GLU A 87 -8.82 -26.17 37.47
C GLU A 87 -7.36 -25.77 37.74
N SER A 88 -7.01 -24.54 37.38
CA SER A 88 -6.30 -23.65 38.31
C SER A 88 -6.41 -22.23 37.79
N GLY A 89 -6.68 -21.28 38.69
CA GLY A 89 -6.71 -19.85 38.37
C GLY A 89 -5.33 -19.32 38.03
N GLU A 90 -4.78 -19.76 36.91
CA GLU A 90 -3.49 -19.35 36.40
C GLU A 90 -3.67 -17.96 35.78
N PHE A 91 -3.20 -16.94 36.49
CA PHE A 91 -2.93 -15.66 35.86
C PHE A 91 -1.96 -15.95 34.71
N VAL A 92 -2.50 -16.08 33.50
CA VAL A 92 -1.68 -16.18 32.29
C VAL A 92 -0.95 -14.85 32.20
N TYR A 93 0.30 -14.82 32.66
CA TYR A 93 1.17 -13.68 32.51
C TYR A 93 1.53 -13.57 31.03
N ASN A 94 0.60 -13.04 30.24
CA ASN A 94 0.82 -12.63 28.85
C ASN A 94 1.72 -11.41 28.88
N ASN A 95 3.01 -11.64 29.08
CA ASN A 95 4.01 -10.59 28.93
C ASN A 95 4.19 -10.32 27.44
N THR A 96 3.27 -9.53 26.88
CA THR A 96 3.25 -9.21 25.44
C THR A 96 4.60 -8.71 24.95
N VAL A 97 5.33 -7.96 25.79
CA VAL A 97 6.67 -7.46 25.49
C VAL A 97 7.70 -8.58 25.37
N PHE A 98 7.68 -9.56 26.26
CA PHE A 98 8.63 -10.68 26.21
C PHE A 98 8.32 -11.61 25.02
N ASP A 99 7.04 -11.84 24.72
CA ASP A 99 6.61 -12.60 23.54
C ASP A 99 7.03 -11.90 22.24
N GLU A 100 6.86 -10.57 22.17
CA GLU A 100 7.30 -9.76 21.04
C GLU A 100 8.83 -9.78 20.87
N VAL A 101 9.59 -9.68 21.95
CA VAL A 101 11.06 -9.74 21.93
C VAL A 101 11.54 -11.12 21.47
N GLU A 102 10.96 -12.19 22.00
CA GLU A 102 11.28 -13.57 21.59
C GLU A 102 10.98 -13.79 20.10
N ALA A 103 9.82 -13.33 19.63
CA ALA A 103 9.45 -13.37 18.22
C ALA A 103 10.41 -12.55 17.34
N LEU A 104 10.84 -11.37 17.82
CA LEU A 104 11.80 -10.51 17.12
C LEU A 104 13.17 -11.17 17.03
N GLU A 105 13.66 -11.76 18.12
CA GLU A 105 14.91 -12.51 18.15
C GLU A 105 14.86 -13.69 17.17
N ALA A 106 13.78 -14.49 17.22
CA ALA A 106 13.56 -15.61 16.31
C ALA A 106 13.53 -15.15 14.83
N SER A 107 12.88 -14.03 14.52
CA SER A 107 12.86 -13.47 13.16
C SER A 107 14.23 -12.96 12.71
N THR A 108 15.01 -12.38 13.62
CA THR A 108 16.38 -11.90 13.38
C THR A 108 17.35 -13.05 13.08
N TYR A 109 17.15 -14.22 13.70
CA TYR A 109 17.92 -15.41 13.34
C TYR A 109 17.58 -15.93 11.93
N ARG A 110 16.31 -15.85 11.51
CA ARG A 110 15.90 -16.25 10.14
C ARG A 110 16.46 -15.32 9.07
N SER A 111 16.45 -14.00 9.30
CA SER A 111 16.87 -13.00 8.30
C SER A 111 18.38 -12.93 8.04
N LYS A 112 19.22 -13.50 8.92
CA LYS A 112 20.69 -13.50 8.76
C LYS A 112 21.19 -14.40 7.62
N ASN A 113 20.39 -15.37 7.18
CA ASN A 113 20.82 -16.44 6.26
C ASN A 113 20.19 -16.34 4.87
N ILE A 114 20.13 -15.14 4.28
CA ILE A 114 19.69 -15.00 2.88
C ILE A 114 20.74 -15.63 1.96
N ALA A 115 20.54 -16.90 1.62
CA ALA A 115 21.48 -17.69 0.84
C ALA A 115 21.28 -17.49 -0.67
N ASN A 116 20.07 -17.07 -1.07
CA ASN A 116 19.65 -16.95 -2.45
C ASN A 116 19.15 -15.54 -2.79
N LYS A 117 19.40 -15.08 -4.02
CA LYS A 117 18.91 -13.77 -4.50
C LYS A 117 17.38 -13.68 -4.50
N PHE A 118 16.68 -14.79 -4.76
CA PHE A 118 15.22 -14.81 -4.70
C PHE A 118 14.68 -14.53 -3.30
N GLU A 119 15.39 -14.95 -2.26
CA GLU A 119 15.01 -14.70 -0.87
C GLU A 119 15.18 -13.22 -0.50
N GLU A 120 16.24 -12.57 -1.00
CA GLU A 120 16.41 -11.13 -0.88
C GLU A 120 15.25 -10.36 -1.56
N LEU A 121 14.85 -10.81 -2.76
CA LEU A 121 13.73 -10.21 -3.48
C LEU A 121 12.40 -10.41 -2.75
N MET A 122 12.15 -11.61 -2.21
CA MET A 122 10.97 -11.87 -1.38
C MET A 122 10.94 -10.96 -0.15
N GLN A 123 12.07 -10.79 0.55
CA GLN A 123 12.15 -9.87 1.68
C GLN A 123 11.87 -8.43 1.26
N TRP A 124 12.40 -7.97 0.11
CA TRP A 124 12.10 -6.62 -0.39
C TRP A 124 10.64 -6.43 -0.81
N THR A 125 9.98 -7.48 -1.28
CA THR A 125 8.53 -7.46 -1.55
C THR A 125 7.72 -7.39 -0.26
N LEU A 126 8.09 -8.14 0.78
CA LEU A 126 7.44 -8.07 2.10
C LEU A 126 7.67 -6.71 2.79
N ASP A 127 8.87 -6.15 2.63
CA ASP A 127 9.22 -4.83 3.16
C ASP A 127 8.57 -3.66 2.37
N GLY A 128 7.91 -3.92 1.23
CA GLY A 128 7.32 -2.89 0.36
C GLY A 128 8.35 -2.04 -0.42
N LYS A 129 9.61 -2.49 -0.51
CA LYS A 129 10.67 -1.81 -1.28
C LYS A 129 10.60 -2.10 -2.78
N LEU A 130 10.06 -3.27 -3.12
CA LEU A 130 9.88 -3.71 -4.49
C LEU A 130 8.40 -3.62 -4.88
N TRP A 131 8.13 -3.33 -6.15
CA TRP A 131 6.77 -3.37 -6.70
C TRP A 131 6.17 -4.77 -6.56
N ARG A 132 4.87 -4.82 -6.33
CA ARG A 132 4.14 -6.10 -6.26
C ARG A 132 3.81 -6.55 -7.68
N TYR A 133 3.96 -7.85 -7.93
CA TYR A 133 3.70 -8.45 -9.24
C TYR A 133 2.42 -9.29 -9.22
N PRO A 134 1.61 -9.28 -10.29
CA PRO A 134 1.75 -8.47 -11.51
C PRO A 134 1.63 -6.96 -11.22
N ILE A 135 2.32 -6.14 -12.03
CA ILE A 135 2.33 -4.69 -11.84
C ILE A 135 0.92 -4.16 -12.06
N ASP A 136 0.40 -3.47 -11.05
CA ASP A 136 -0.84 -2.72 -11.10
C ASP A 136 -0.49 -1.24 -10.93
N ASN A 137 -1.05 -0.39 -11.78
CA ASN A 137 -0.75 1.05 -11.79
C ASN A 137 -1.42 1.78 -10.63
N GLU A 138 -2.46 1.19 -10.04
CA GLU A 138 -3.22 1.73 -8.92
C GLU A 138 -2.74 1.16 -7.57
N GLN A 139 -1.54 0.54 -7.54
CA GLN A 139 -0.92 0.05 -6.30
C GLN A 139 -0.78 1.17 -5.27
N ASP A 140 -1.21 0.88 -4.04
CA ASP A 140 -1.17 1.79 -2.90
C ASP A 140 -2.06 3.05 -3.04
N TRP A 141 -2.99 3.08 -4.01
CA TRP A 141 -4.02 4.11 -4.14
C TRP A 141 -5.33 3.72 -3.44
N ASP A 142 -5.33 3.80 -2.11
CA ASP A 142 -6.46 3.32 -1.30
C ASP A 142 -7.55 4.37 -1.02
N THR A 143 -7.38 5.62 -1.50
CA THR A 143 -8.24 6.76 -1.10
C THR A 143 -9.72 6.57 -1.44
N GLU A 144 -10.03 5.94 -2.57
CA GLU A 144 -11.41 5.77 -3.06
C GLU A 144 -11.75 4.34 -3.49
N HIS A 145 -11.01 3.34 -2.99
CA HIS A 145 -11.22 1.95 -3.39
C HIS A 145 -12.62 1.41 -3.04
N GLU A 146 -13.26 1.97 -2.00
CA GLU A 146 -14.62 1.61 -1.59
C GLU A 146 -15.72 2.43 -2.30
N THR A 147 -15.36 3.49 -3.02
CA THR A 147 -16.32 4.41 -3.64
C THR A 147 -16.72 3.90 -5.03
N GLY A 148 -18.02 3.67 -5.23
CA GLY A 148 -18.57 3.30 -6.54
C GLY A 148 -18.53 4.44 -7.56
N PHE A 149 -18.53 4.09 -8.85
CA PHE A 149 -18.52 5.07 -9.94
C PHE A 149 -19.76 6.00 -9.92
N GLU A 150 -20.87 5.50 -9.39
CA GLU A 150 -22.12 6.24 -9.23
C GLU A 150 -21.94 7.56 -8.47
N ASP A 151 -21.05 7.60 -7.49
CA ASP A 151 -20.80 8.77 -6.66
C ASP A 151 -19.96 9.83 -7.40
N HIS A 152 -19.19 9.44 -8.41
CA HIS A 152 -18.45 10.37 -9.27
C HIS A 152 -19.29 10.90 -10.43
N VAL A 153 -20.22 10.10 -10.95
CA VAL A 153 -20.99 10.41 -12.16
C VAL A 153 -22.34 11.07 -11.82
N PHE A 154 -23.08 10.54 -10.86
CA PHE A 154 -24.46 10.97 -10.57
C PHE A 154 -24.54 12.06 -9.49
N LEU A 155 -23.83 13.16 -9.74
CA LEU A 155 -23.74 14.30 -8.82
C LEU A 155 -25.08 15.04 -8.61
N ASN A 156 -26.03 14.91 -9.54
CA ASN A 156 -27.35 15.55 -9.48
C ASN A 156 -28.18 15.15 -8.23
N ARG A 157 -27.84 14.02 -7.59
CA ARG A 157 -28.48 13.55 -6.36
C ARG A 157 -28.16 14.44 -5.15
N PHE A 158 -26.98 15.07 -5.15
CA PHE A 158 -26.51 15.90 -4.04
C PHE A 158 -26.96 17.36 -4.15
N LEU A 159 -27.66 17.74 -5.23
CA LEU A 159 -28.16 19.11 -5.43
C LEU A 159 -29.50 19.36 -4.70
N ASP A 160 -29.54 20.45 -3.93
CA ASP A 160 -30.71 21.01 -3.26
C ASP A 160 -31.85 21.34 -4.26
N ARG A 161 -33.09 21.37 -3.76
CA ARG A 161 -34.24 21.77 -4.60
C ARG A 161 -34.22 23.24 -5.00
N THR A 162 -33.51 24.09 -4.24
CA THR A 162 -33.42 25.54 -4.46
C THR A 162 -32.59 25.88 -5.69
N SER A 163 -31.50 25.15 -5.94
CA SER A 163 -30.65 25.31 -7.13
C SER A 163 -31.36 24.89 -8.43
N LYS A 164 -32.43 24.11 -8.32
CA LYS A 164 -33.26 23.62 -9.45
C LYS A 164 -34.41 24.55 -9.84
N LYS A 165 -34.65 25.66 -9.14
CA LYS A 165 -35.81 26.55 -9.40
C LYS A 165 -35.60 27.51 -10.58
N PRO A 166 -34.56 28.38 -10.59
CA PRO A 166 -34.38 29.28 -11.71
C PRO A 166 -33.86 28.46 -12.89
N ALA A 167 -34.57 28.46 -14.02
CA ALA A 167 -34.19 27.64 -15.19
C ALA A 167 -32.73 27.86 -15.65
N PRO A 168 -32.21 29.12 -15.70
CA PRO A 168 -30.80 29.33 -16.05
C PRO A 168 -29.82 28.80 -15.01
N LEU A 169 -30.18 28.89 -13.72
CA LEU A 169 -29.34 28.35 -12.64
C LEU A 169 -29.30 26.82 -12.67
N ALA A 170 -30.44 26.18 -12.94
CA ALA A 170 -30.51 24.73 -13.10
C ALA A 170 -29.63 24.25 -14.25
N ALA A 171 -29.69 24.91 -15.42
CA ALA A 171 -28.83 24.60 -16.56
C ALA A 171 -27.34 24.80 -16.26
N PHE A 172 -27.00 25.86 -15.50
CA PHE A 172 -25.63 26.08 -15.05
C PHE A 172 -25.15 24.98 -14.10
N MET A 173 -25.96 24.59 -13.11
CA MET A 173 -25.59 23.53 -12.16
C MET A 173 -25.48 22.17 -12.84
N GLU A 174 -26.31 21.89 -13.86
CA GLU A 174 -26.15 20.70 -14.69
C GLU A 174 -24.80 20.69 -15.42
N LEU A 175 -24.38 21.82 -15.98
CA LEU A 175 -23.07 21.96 -16.61
C LEU A 175 -21.93 21.73 -15.59
N VAL A 176 -22.05 22.29 -14.38
CA VAL A 176 -21.08 22.05 -13.29
C VAL A 176 -21.02 20.56 -12.94
N CYS A 177 -22.17 19.90 -12.78
CA CYS A 177 -22.21 18.46 -12.49
C CYS A 177 -21.59 17.63 -13.62
N THR A 178 -21.90 17.91 -14.88
CA THR A 178 -21.28 17.20 -16.02
C THR A 178 -19.77 17.43 -16.11
N GLY A 179 -19.29 18.65 -15.85
CA GLY A 179 -17.85 18.97 -15.82
C GLY A 179 -17.12 18.27 -14.67
N LEU A 180 -17.71 18.22 -13.48
CA LEU A 180 -17.15 17.48 -12.33
C LEU A 180 -17.20 15.97 -12.56
N ALA A 181 -18.24 15.45 -13.20
CA ALA A 181 -18.36 14.02 -13.51
C ALA A 181 -17.26 13.54 -14.46
N GLN A 182 -16.86 14.37 -15.43
CA GLN A 182 -15.80 14.05 -16.39
C GLN A 182 -14.38 14.16 -15.81
N ASN A 183 -14.21 14.65 -14.58
CA ASN A 183 -12.89 14.84 -13.97
C ASN A 183 -12.43 13.58 -13.22
N PRO A 184 -11.33 12.91 -13.66
CA PRO A 184 -10.77 11.74 -12.97
C PRO A 184 -9.78 12.09 -11.84
N TYR A 185 -9.36 13.35 -11.72
CA TYR A 185 -8.33 13.77 -10.76
C TYR A 185 -8.88 14.27 -9.43
N LEU A 186 -10.21 14.31 -9.27
CA LEU A 186 -10.87 14.78 -8.06
C LEU A 186 -11.63 13.64 -7.40
N ASP A 187 -11.52 13.61 -6.07
CA ASP A 187 -12.25 12.68 -5.24
C ASP A 187 -13.75 13.02 -5.22
N SER A 188 -14.59 12.01 -5.00
CA SER A 188 -16.03 12.12 -4.77
C SER A 188 -16.36 13.16 -3.70
N ASN A 189 -15.62 13.17 -2.59
CA ASN A 189 -15.78 14.10 -1.49
C ASN A 189 -15.42 15.53 -1.87
N GLU A 190 -14.40 15.72 -2.72
CA GLU A 190 -14.02 17.03 -3.22
C GLU A 190 -15.09 17.58 -4.18
N LYS A 191 -15.60 16.73 -5.08
CA LYS A 191 -16.74 17.07 -5.95
C LYS A 191 -17.96 17.51 -5.13
N ARG A 192 -18.27 16.81 -4.03
CA ARG A 192 -19.35 17.19 -3.11
C ARG A 192 -19.12 18.58 -2.49
N LYS A 193 -17.91 18.85 -1.98
CA LYS A 193 -17.55 20.17 -1.44
C LYS A 193 -17.69 21.31 -2.47
N HIS A 194 -17.35 21.05 -3.73
CA HIS A 194 -17.55 22.03 -4.80
C HIS A 194 -19.03 22.38 -4.98
N LEU A 195 -19.92 21.39 -4.96
CA LEU A 195 -21.36 21.62 -5.07
C LEU A 195 -21.90 22.38 -3.86
N GLU A 196 -21.51 22.01 -2.64
CA GLU A 196 -21.90 22.70 -1.41
C GLU A 196 -21.50 24.19 -1.45
N TRP A 197 -20.32 24.50 -1.99
CA TRP A 197 -19.87 25.87 -2.16
C TRP A 197 -20.77 26.67 -3.12
N PHE A 198 -21.12 26.10 -4.28
CA PHE A 198 -22.04 26.74 -5.23
C PHE A 198 -23.41 27.00 -4.60
N GLU A 199 -23.93 26.03 -3.85
CA GLU A 199 -25.21 26.20 -3.17
C GLU A 199 -25.18 27.31 -2.13
N GLY A 200 -24.14 27.37 -1.31
CA GLY A 200 -23.92 28.47 -0.36
C GLY A 200 -23.85 29.83 -1.05
N TYR A 201 -23.17 29.88 -2.21
CA TYR A 201 -23.04 31.10 -3.01
C TYR A 201 -24.39 31.57 -3.59
N PHE A 202 -25.15 30.66 -4.19
CA PHE A 202 -26.42 30.99 -4.84
C PHE A 202 -27.57 31.20 -3.88
N LYS A 203 -27.54 30.63 -2.66
CA LYS A 203 -28.53 30.92 -1.60
C LYS A 203 -28.68 32.43 -1.36
N ASN A 204 -27.59 33.20 -1.42
CA ASN A 204 -27.61 34.65 -1.24
C ASN A 204 -28.05 35.44 -2.48
N LYS A 205 -27.95 34.85 -3.69
CA LYS A 205 -28.16 35.53 -4.98
C LYS A 205 -29.39 35.07 -5.76
N ALA A 206 -30.05 34.01 -5.29
CA ALA A 206 -31.19 33.40 -5.98
C ALA A 206 -32.30 34.42 -6.30
N GLY A 207 -32.66 35.29 -5.35
CA GLY A 207 -33.69 36.31 -5.58
C GLY A 207 -33.34 37.33 -6.67
N GLN A 208 -32.06 37.71 -6.78
CA GLN A 208 -31.60 38.62 -7.85
C GLN A 208 -31.65 37.95 -9.22
N ILE A 209 -31.31 36.65 -9.28
CA ILE A 209 -31.36 35.85 -10.51
C ILE A 209 -32.82 35.67 -10.95
N GLU A 210 -33.72 35.33 -10.03
CA GLU A 210 -35.15 35.18 -10.35
C GLU A 210 -35.76 36.50 -10.84
N ALA A 211 -35.40 37.64 -10.22
CA ALA A 211 -35.82 38.96 -10.69
C ALA A 211 -35.32 39.26 -12.11
N ALA A 212 -34.04 39.01 -12.41
CA ALA A 212 -33.47 39.23 -13.73
C ALA A 212 -34.15 38.36 -14.81
N VAL A 213 -34.42 37.09 -14.50
CA VAL A 213 -35.12 36.16 -15.41
C VAL A 213 -36.54 36.62 -15.67
N LEU A 214 -37.23 37.17 -14.67
CA LEU A 214 -38.59 37.69 -14.85
C LEU A 214 -38.60 38.93 -15.75
N GLU A 215 -37.63 39.83 -15.59
CA GLU A 215 -37.50 41.01 -16.46
C GLU A 215 -37.20 40.62 -17.91
N GLU A 216 -36.29 39.67 -18.17
CA GLU A 216 -36.06 39.18 -19.53
C GLU A 216 -37.33 38.59 -20.17
N LYS A 217 -38.10 37.80 -19.41
CA LYS A 217 -39.38 37.26 -19.90
C LYS A 217 -40.37 38.36 -20.26
N ARG A 218 -40.49 39.39 -19.41
CA ARG A 218 -41.36 40.56 -19.67
C ARG A 218 -40.95 41.29 -20.94
N LEU A 219 -39.65 41.53 -21.14
CA LEU A 219 -39.14 42.18 -22.35
C LEU A 219 -39.42 41.33 -23.61
N ALA A 220 -39.19 40.03 -23.55
CA ALA A 220 -39.47 39.11 -24.65
C ALA A 220 -40.97 39.09 -25.03
N GLU A 221 -41.87 39.14 -24.05
CA GLU A 221 -43.32 39.22 -24.30
C GLU A 221 -43.74 40.53 -24.96
N LEU A 222 -43.16 41.66 -24.54
CA LEU A 222 -43.42 42.97 -25.16
C LEU A 222 -42.91 43.00 -26.61
N GLU A 223 -41.72 42.45 -26.86
CA GLU A 223 -41.16 42.33 -28.20
C GLU A 223 -42.04 41.43 -29.09
N ALA A 224 -42.52 40.29 -28.58
CA ALA A 224 -43.41 39.40 -29.30
C ALA A 224 -44.74 40.09 -29.65
N LYS A 225 -45.33 40.86 -28.73
CA LYS A 225 -46.55 41.65 -28.97
C LYS A 225 -46.33 42.75 -30.00
N ALA A 226 -45.20 43.45 -29.95
CA ALA A 226 -44.85 44.47 -30.93
C ALA A 226 -44.70 43.86 -32.33
N LYS A 227 -44.01 42.71 -32.45
CA LYS A 227 -43.87 41.96 -33.71
C LYS A 227 -45.23 41.49 -34.25
N ALA A 228 -46.10 40.96 -33.40
CA ALA A 228 -47.44 40.50 -33.79
C ALA A 228 -48.39 41.63 -34.25
N THR A 229 -48.14 42.88 -33.84
CA THR A 229 -48.95 44.04 -34.25
C THR A 229 -48.46 44.65 -35.57
N THR A 230 -47.24 44.30 -36.00
CA THR A 230 -46.61 44.83 -37.21
C THR A 230 -46.78 43.89 -38.42
N GLN A 231 -47.31 42.68 -38.21
CA GLN A 231 -47.73 41.73 -39.26
C GLN A 231 -49.22 41.86 -39.53
#